data_AF-I7JCJ1-F1
#
_entry.id   AF-I7JCJ1-F1
#
_cell.length_a   1.000
_cell.length_b   1.000
_cell.length_c   1.000
_cell.angle_alpha   90.00
_cell.angle_beta   90.00
_cell.angle_gamma   90.00
#
_symmetry.space_group_name_H-M   'P 1'
#
loop_
_entity.id
_entity.type
_entity.pdbx_description
1 polymer ?
#
loop_
_entity_poly.entity_id
_entity_poly.type
_entity_poly.pdbx_seq_one_letter_code
_entity_poly.pdbx_strand_id
1 'polypeptide(L)'
;MRQNGYNKLKSLVRWLDVENTLLAKILERNYMQHRRQPFLLYTRLALKHSAQFAKRLKSNVKSLHSDSACDLEEINELSDKCTALIIRAGVELSRIHVHRHFTQLITTLIACLSRLHLLMGKWRKSSFHKLKAK
;
A
#
# COMPACT_ATOMS: atom_id res chain seq x y z
N MET A 1 -15.61 16.99 -15.05
CA MET A 1 -14.84 16.77 -13.79
C MET A 1 -14.87 15.33 -13.26
N ARG A 2 -15.99 14.58 -13.30
CA ARG A 2 -16.09 13.20 -12.74
C ARG A 2 -15.19 12.15 -13.41
N GLN A 3 -15.06 12.15 -14.74
CA GLN A 3 -14.20 11.20 -15.48
C GLN A 3 -12.70 11.31 -15.13
N ASN A 4 -12.20 12.54 -14.92
CA ASN A 4 -10.79 12.75 -14.60
C ASN A 4 -10.45 12.23 -13.19
N GLY A 5 -11.41 12.34 -12.26
CA GLY A 5 -11.31 11.68 -10.96
C GLY A 5 -11.27 10.16 -11.11
N TYR A 6 -12.26 9.57 -11.78
CA TYR A 6 -12.32 8.13 -11.97
C TYR A 6 -11.03 7.53 -12.56
N ASN A 7 -10.46 8.17 -13.58
CA ASN A 7 -9.21 7.73 -14.21
C ASN A 7 -8.01 7.78 -13.24
N LYS A 8 -7.92 8.80 -12.39
CA LYS A 8 -6.88 8.89 -11.34
C LYS A 8 -7.02 7.76 -10.32
N LEU A 9 -8.24 7.44 -9.91
CA LEU A 9 -8.50 6.35 -8.95
C LEU A 9 -8.17 4.97 -9.55
N LYS A 10 -8.56 4.74 -10.81
CA LYS A 10 -8.20 3.51 -11.54
C LYS A 10 -6.69 3.35 -11.71
N SER A 11 -5.99 4.45 -12.02
CA SER A 11 -4.52 4.48 -12.08
C SER A 11 -3.89 4.15 -10.73
N LEU A 12 -4.38 4.74 -9.65
CA LEU A 12 -3.92 4.47 -8.27
C LEU A 12 -4.08 2.98 -7.92
N VAL A 13 -5.25 2.39 -8.15
CA VAL A 13 -5.50 0.96 -7.92
C VAL A 13 -4.53 0.10 -8.72
N ARG A 14 -4.31 0.41 -10.00
CA ARG A 14 -3.37 -0.34 -10.84
C ARG A 14 -1.95 -0.31 -10.29
N TRP A 15 -1.47 0.85 -9.85
CA TRP A 15 -0.14 0.98 -9.25
C TRP A 15 -0.03 0.24 -7.91
N LEU A 16 -1.08 0.26 -7.09
CA LEU A 16 -1.12 -0.51 -5.85
C LEU A 16 -1.06 -2.02 -6.12
N ASP A 17 -1.79 -2.53 -7.12
CA ASP A 17 -1.76 -3.94 -7.52
C ASP A 17 -0.34 -4.35 -7.98
N VAL A 18 0.33 -3.49 -8.77
CA VAL A 18 1.71 -3.72 -9.22
C VAL A 18 2.69 -3.81 -8.04
N GLU A 19 2.68 -2.83 -7.15
CA GLU A 19 3.61 -2.80 -6.01
C GLU A 19 3.33 -3.94 -5.01
N ASN A 20 2.06 -4.27 -4.75
CA ASN A 20 1.70 -5.40 -3.91
C ASN A 20 2.17 -6.73 -4.51
N THR A 21 2.02 -6.90 -5.82
CA THR A 21 2.48 -8.12 -6.52
C THR A 21 4.01 -8.24 -6.47
N LEU A 22 4.73 -7.15 -6.71
CA LEU A 22 6.18 -7.12 -6.64
C LEU A 22 6.66 -7.45 -5.22
N LEU A 23 6.07 -6.80 -4.21
CA LEU A 23 6.41 -7.02 -2.81
C LEU A 23 6.12 -8.46 -2.37
N ALA A 24 4.99 -9.04 -2.79
CA ALA A 24 4.65 -10.43 -2.54
C ALA A 24 5.72 -11.39 -3.08
N LYS A 25 6.13 -11.21 -4.35
CA LYS A 25 7.15 -12.05 -4.99
C LYS A 25 8.51 -11.94 -4.29
N ILE A 26 8.90 -10.73 -3.87
CA ILE A 26 10.15 -10.53 -3.12
C ILE A 26 10.08 -11.25 -1.78
N LEU A 27 8.98 -11.11 -1.04
CA LEU A 27 8.80 -11.75 0.26
C LEU A 27 8.77 -13.28 0.16
N GLU A 28 8.07 -13.83 -0.83
CA GLU A 28 7.99 -15.26 -1.08
C GLU A 28 9.39 -15.86 -1.34
N ARG A 29 10.15 -15.24 -2.25
CA ARG A 29 11.52 -15.68 -2.59
C ARG A 29 12.46 -15.68 -1.39
N ASN A 30 12.27 -14.75 -0.46
CA ASN A 30 13.18 -14.51 0.66
C ASN A 30 12.64 -15.03 2.01
N TYR A 31 11.47 -15.69 2.01
CA TYR A 31 10.80 -16.05 3.25
C TYR A 31 11.61 -17.03 4.09
N MET A 32 12.07 -18.13 3.49
CA MET A 32 12.80 -19.18 4.22
C MET A 32 14.13 -18.69 4.79
N GLN A 33 14.79 -17.77 4.10
CA GLN A 33 16.08 -17.18 4.50
C GLN A 33 15.93 -16.23 5.70
N HIS A 34 14.80 -15.53 5.81
CA HIS A 34 14.63 -14.44 6.78
C HIS A 34 13.42 -14.62 7.72
N ARG A 35 12.84 -15.82 7.81
CA ARG A 35 11.57 -16.09 8.52
C ARG A 35 11.47 -15.57 9.95
N ARG A 36 12.61 -15.47 10.67
CA ARG A 36 12.69 -15.00 12.07
C ARG A 36 13.05 -13.52 12.21
N GLN A 37 13.21 -12.82 11.08
CA GLN A 37 13.67 -11.43 11.09
C GLN A 37 12.49 -10.47 11.29
N PRO A 38 12.58 -9.49 12.22
CA PRO A 38 11.50 -8.55 12.50
C PRO A 38 11.04 -7.75 11.27
N PHE A 39 11.98 -7.33 10.41
CA PHE A 39 11.63 -6.59 9.19
C PHE A 39 10.67 -7.37 8.28
N LEU A 40 10.81 -8.70 8.22
CA LEU A 40 10.00 -9.54 7.35
C LEU A 40 8.55 -9.60 7.88
N LEU A 41 8.38 -9.67 9.20
CA LEU A 41 7.06 -9.63 9.84
C LEU A 41 6.31 -8.35 9.48
N TYR A 42 6.93 -7.18 9.72
CA TYR A 42 6.27 -5.90 9.46
C TYR A 42 6.04 -5.66 7.97
N THR A 43 6.96 -6.09 7.10
CA THR A 43 6.78 -5.98 5.64
C THR A 43 5.62 -6.85 5.15
N ARG A 44 5.43 -8.05 5.72
CA ARG A 44 4.26 -8.90 5.42
C ARG A 44 2.94 -8.29 5.91
N LEU A 45 2.93 -7.70 7.09
CA LEU A 45 1.77 -6.98 7.61
C LEU A 45 1.43 -5.77 6.71
N ALA A 46 2.43 -4.98 6.32
CA ALA A 46 2.26 -3.88 5.38
C ALA A 46 1.66 -4.36 4.04
N LEU A 47 2.18 -5.46 3.48
CA LEU A 47 1.61 -6.06 2.26
C LEU A 47 0.15 -6.49 2.45
N LYS A 48 -0.17 -7.19 3.56
CA LYS A 48 -1.54 -7.65 3.85
C LYS A 48 -2.51 -6.48 3.87
N HIS A 49 -2.18 -5.43 4.62
CA HIS A 49 -3.06 -4.26 4.76
C HIS A 49 -3.11 -3.42 3.48
N SER A 50 -2.01 -3.28 2.74
CA SER A 50 -1.99 -2.64 1.43
C SER A 50 -2.87 -3.37 0.41
N ALA A 51 -2.85 -4.70 0.40
CA ALA A 51 -3.70 -5.51 -0.48
C ALA A 51 -5.19 -5.38 -0.10
N GLN A 52 -5.51 -5.35 1.20
CA GLN A 52 -6.87 -5.09 1.68
C GLN A 52 -7.36 -3.71 1.25
N PHE A 53 -6.53 -2.68 1.44
CA PHE A 53 -6.81 -1.32 1.00
C PHE A 53 -7.05 -1.27 -0.51
N ALA A 54 -6.17 -1.85 -1.33
CA ALA A 54 -6.32 -1.90 -2.78
C ALA A 54 -7.61 -2.61 -3.21
N LYS A 55 -7.96 -3.73 -2.56
CA LYS A 55 -9.21 -4.47 -2.79
C LYS A 55 -10.42 -3.60 -2.48
N ARG A 56 -10.45 -2.92 -1.34
CA ARG A 56 -11.57 -2.06 -0.94
C ARG A 56 -11.70 -0.87 -1.87
N LEU A 57 -10.57 -0.26 -2.25
CA LEU A 57 -10.51 0.84 -3.20
C LEU A 57 -11.05 0.44 -4.58
N LYS A 58 -10.69 -0.76 -5.06
CA LYS A 58 -11.18 -1.33 -6.32
C LYS A 58 -12.68 -1.60 -6.28
N SER A 59 -13.22 -2.11 -5.18
CA SER A 59 -14.67 -2.26 -4.99
C SER A 59 -15.37 -0.90 -5.02
N ASN A 60 -14.75 0.14 -4.46
CA ASN A 60 -15.31 1.49 -4.47
C ASN A 60 -15.25 2.19 -5.84
N VAL A 61 -14.24 1.90 -6.67
CA VAL A 61 -14.24 2.30 -8.09
C VAL A 61 -15.45 1.72 -8.82
N LYS A 62 -15.83 0.48 -8.50
CA LYS A 62 -17.02 -0.17 -9.10
C LYS A 62 -18.33 0.43 -8.56
N SER A 63 -18.41 0.71 -7.26
CA SER A 63 -19.65 1.27 -6.66
C SER A 63 -19.91 2.73 -7.07
N LEU A 64 -18.88 3.53 -7.31
CA LEU A 64 -19.00 4.87 -7.91
C LEU A 64 -19.62 4.85 -9.32
N HIS A 65 -19.62 3.69 -9.98
CA HIS A 65 -20.30 3.49 -11.25
C HIS A 65 -21.77 3.05 -11.06
N SER A 66 -22.15 2.57 -9.88
CA SER A 66 -23.45 1.94 -9.61
C SER A 66 -24.26 2.65 -8.50
N ASP A 67 -23.97 3.93 -8.21
CA ASP A 67 -24.60 4.75 -7.14
C ASP A 67 -24.72 4.07 -5.75
N SER A 68 -23.82 3.14 -5.47
CA SER A 68 -23.78 2.42 -4.20
C SER A 68 -23.02 3.24 -3.14
N ALA A 69 -23.49 3.17 -1.89
CA ALA A 69 -22.85 3.86 -0.76
C ALA A 69 -21.39 3.40 -0.57
N CYS A 70 -20.45 4.20 -1.09
CA CYS A 70 -19.03 4.10 -0.76
C CYS A 70 -18.79 4.45 0.73
N ASP A 71 -18.20 3.51 1.48
CA ASP A 71 -17.74 3.68 2.85
C ASP A 71 -16.33 4.26 2.84
N LEU A 72 -16.25 5.59 2.91
CA LEU A 72 -14.99 6.33 2.87
C LEU A 72 -14.23 6.24 4.19
N GLU A 73 -14.92 6.02 5.30
CA GLU A 73 -14.34 5.95 6.63
C GLU A 73 -13.49 4.67 6.75
N GLU A 74 -14.05 3.53 6.35
CA GLU A 74 -13.32 2.26 6.32
C GLU A 74 -12.06 2.33 5.44
N ILE A 75 -12.15 2.96 4.25
CA ILE A 75 -10.99 3.11 3.36
C ILE A 75 -9.91 3.99 4.01
N ASN A 76 -10.30 5.07 4.68
CA ASN A 76 -9.38 5.97 5.34
C ASN A 76 -8.68 5.29 6.52
N GLU A 77 -9.41 4.53 7.34
CA GLU A 77 -8.81 3.72 8.39
C GLU A 77 -7.81 2.69 7.84
N LEU A 78 -8.17 2.00 6.76
CA LEU A 78 -7.28 1.04 6.10
C LEU A 78 -6.02 1.73 5.58
N SER A 79 -6.16 2.92 5.01
CA SER A 79 -5.02 3.74 4.56
C SER A 79 -4.09 4.11 5.71
N ASP A 80 -4.62 4.49 6.87
CA ASP A 80 -3.79 4.87 8.04
C ASP A 80 -3.09 3.67 8.64
N LYS A 81 -3.83 2.57 8.84
CA LYS A 81 -3.27 1.30 9.31
C LYS A 81 -2.14 0.84 8.38
N CYS A 82 -2.34 0.91 7.06
CA CYS A 82 -1.32 0.55 6.09
C CYS A 82 -0.10 1.49 6.17
N THR A 83 -0.33 2.79 6.29
CA THR A 83 0.75 3.81 6.37
C THR A 83 1.62 3.59 7.61
N ALA A 84 1.00 3.37 8.77
CA ALA A 84 1.72 3.08 10.02
C ALA A 84 2.58 1.82 9.90
N LEU A 85 2.06 0.76 9.28
CA LEU A 85 2.80 -0.48 9.06
C LEU A 85 3.96 -0.32 8.07
N ILE A 86 3.77 0.45 6.99
CA ILE A 86 4.83 0.76 6.03
C ILE A 86 5.97 1.51 6.72
N ILE A 87 5.65 2.52 7.53
CA ILE A 87 6.64 3.28 8.31
C ILE A 87 7.38 2.35 9.26
N ARG A 88 6.66 1.49 9.99
CA ARG A 88 7.28 0.54 10.92
C ARG A 88 8.21 -0.44 10.21
N ALA A 89 7.80 -1.00 9.07
CA ALA A 89 8.63 -1.86 8.24
C ALA A 89 9.91 -1.15 7.77
N GLY A 90 9.79 0.12 7.35
CA GLY A 90 10.92 0.96 6.99
C GLY A 90 11.92 1.16 8.13
N VAL A 91 11.45 1.41 9.36
CA VAL A 91 12.30 1.54 10.56
C VAL A 91 13.10 0.26 10.82
N GLU A 92 12.45 -0.91 10.79
CA GLU A 92 13.15 -2.18 11.01
C GLU A 92 14.15 -2.51 9.89
N LEU A 93 13.81 -2.19 8.63
CA LEU A 93 14.73 -2.34 7.50
C LEU A 93 15.97 -1.46 7.64
N SER A 94 15.80 -0.19 8.05
CA SER A 94 16.92 0.74 8.25
C SER A 94 17.88 0.28 9.35
N ARG A 95 17.37 -0.32 10.44
CA ARG A 95 18.22 -0.89 11.51
C ARG A 95 19.11 -2.01 10.99
N ILE A 96 18.59 -2.85 10.12
CA ILE A 96 19.33 -4.01 9.58
C ILE A 96 20.25 -3.60 8.42
N HIS A 97 19.88 -2.56 7.67
CA HIS A 97 20.71 -2.00 6.59
C HIS A 97 22.12 -1.64 7.06
N VAL A 98 22.24 -1.12 8.29
CA VAL A 98 23.52 -0.76 8.93
C VAL A 98 24.49 -1.95 9.02
N HIS A 99 23.96 -3.17 9.16
CA HIS A 99 24.76 -4.39 9.30
C HIS A 99 25.22 -5.00 7.97
N ARG A 100 24.91 -4.38 6.81
CA ARG A 100 25.40 -4.70 5.43
C ARG A 100 25.20 -6.13 4.90
N HIS A 101 24.68 -7.08 5.67
CA HIS A 101 24.62 -8.49 5.26
C HIS A 101 23.58 -8.80 4.16
N PHE A 102 22.63 -7.91 3.86
CA PHE A 102 21.60 -8.10 2.82
C PHE A 102 21.19 -6.80 2.11
N THR A 103 22.16 -5.92 1.86
CA THR A 103 21.95 -4.54 1.37
C THR A 103 21.04 -4.46 0.16
N GLN A 104 21.18 -5.37 -0.82
CA GLN A 104 20.35 -5.38 -2.04
C GLN A 104 18.88 -5.73 -1.76
N LEU A 105 18.61 -6.72 -0.92
CA LEU A 105 17.23 -7.06 -0.53
C LEU A 105 16.60 -5.91 0.25
N ILE A 106 17.32 -5.37 1.22
CA ILE A 106 16.84 -4.30 2.11
C ILE A 106 16.53 -3.04 1.31
N THR A 107 17.41 -2.61 0.41
CA THR A 107 17.19 -1.45 -0.46
C THR A 107 15.99 -1.66 -1.39
N THR A 108 15.83 -2.87 -1.93
CA THR A 108 14.66 -3.21 -2.76
C THR A 108 13.36 -3.13 -1.97
N LEU A 109 13.34 -3.65 -0.74
CA LEU A 109 12.18 -3.60 0.15
C LEU A 109 11.84 -2.16 0.55
N ILE A 110 12.83 -1.36 0.93
CA ILE A 110 12.65 0.07 1.22
C ILE A 110 12.05 0.77 0.00
N ALA A 111 12.58 0.54 -1.20
CA ALA A 111 12.06 1.17 -2.42
C ALA A 111 10.59 0.80 -2.68
N CYS A 112 10.20 -0.48 -2.51
CA CYS A 112 8.81 -0.90 -2.64
C CYS A 112 7.90 -0.23 -1.60
N LEU A 113 8.34 -0.21 -0.33
CA LEU A 113 7.60 0.41 0.76
C LEU A 113 7.45 1.94 0.57
N SER A 114 8.48 2.63 0.08
CA SER A 114 8.42 4.05 -0.24
C SER A 114 7.42 4.35 -1.37
N ARG A 115 7.37 3.50 -2.41
CA ARG A 115 6.38 3.65 -3.48
C ARG A 115 4.96 3.39 -2.98
N LEU A 116 4.75 2.36 -2.15
CA LEU A 116 3.47 2.14 -1.47
C LEU A 116 3.06 3.34 -0.61
N HIS A 117 3.97 3.89 0.19
CA HIS A 117 3.73 5.08 0.99
C HIS A 117 3.28 6.28 0.15
N LEU A 118 3.93 6.50 -1.00
CA LEU A 118 3.58 7.56 -1.94
C LEU A 118 2.18 7.35 -2.54
N LEU A 119 1.79 6.11 -2.82
CA LEU A 119 0.44 5.79 -3.31
C LEU A 119 -0.63 6.05 -2.22
N MET A 120 -0.35 5.73 -0.95
CA MET A 120 -1.23 6.10 0.18
C MET A 120 -1.35 7.61 0.33
N GLY A 121 -0.24 8.35 0.19
CA GLY A 121 -0.25 9.81 0.20
C GLY A 121 -1.06 10.41 -0.96
N LYS A 122 -1.00 9.81 -2.15
CA LYS A 122 -1.83 10.22 -3.30
C LYS A 122 -3.32 9.97 -3.06
N TRP A 123 -3.69 8.88 -2.38
CA TRP A 123 -5.07 8.66 -1.94
C TRP A 123 -5.53 9.79 -1.02
N ARG A 124 -4.80 10.06 0.07
CA ARG A 124 -5.12 11.08 1.07
C ARG A 124 -5.25 12.49 0.51
N LYS A 125 -4.43 12.84 -0.48
CA LYS A 125 -4.47 14.15 -1.15
C LYS A 125 -5.56 14.25 -2.21
N SER A 126 -6.10 13.12 -2.67
CA SER A 126 -7.08 13.15 -3.74
C SER A 126 -8.42 13.65 -3.21
N SER A 127 -9.01 14.61 -3.90
CA SER A 127 -10.28 15.24 -3.52
C SER A 127 -11.50 14.32 -3.63
N PHE A 128 -11.33 12.99 -3.76
CA PHE A 128 -12.43 12.02 -3.86
C PHE A 128 -13.35 12.03 -2.65
N HIS A 129 -12.81 12.33 -1.47
CA HIS A 129 -13.59 12.47 -0.25
C HIS A 129 -14.59 13.65 -0.30
N LYS A 130 -14.36 14.63 -1.20
CA LYS A 130 -15.24 15.79 -1.42
C LYS A 130 -16.30 15.55 -2.49
N LEU A 131 -16.25 14.44 -3.25
CA LEU A 131 -17.16 14.19 -4.38
C LEU A 131 -18.56 13.71 -3.97
N LYS A 132 -18.80 13.44 -2.68
CA LYS A 132 -20.13 13.10 -2.14
C LYS A 132 -20.84 14.25 -1.41
N ALA A 133 -20.22 15.43 -1.30
CA ALA A 133 -20.80 16.58 -0.59
C ALA A 133 -21.64 17.50 -1.48
N LYS A 134 -22.08 17.04 -2.66
CA LYS A 134 -23.01 17.75 -3.54
C LYS A 134 -24.01 16.78 -4.14
#